data_AF-A9FC60-F1
#
_entry.id   AF-A9FC60-F1
#
_cell.length_a   1.000
_cell.length_b   1.000
_cell.length_c   1.000
_cell.angle_alpha   90.00
_cell.angle_beta   90.00
_cell.angle_gamma   90.00
#
_symmetry.space_group_name_H-M   'P 1'
#
loop_
_entity.id
_entity.type
_entity.pdbx_description
1 polymer ?
#
loop_
_entity_poly.entity_id
_entity_poly.type
_entity_poly.pdbx_seq_one_letter_code
_entity_poly.pdbx_strand_id
1 'polypeptide(L)'
;MARSVRVRNLAKSLNISETDLLLWLAEHAPATELRHPADFLPAELAGQAQQALGRRPPPAPAEERVERRCAECVKLPAKAGLRVVEVGADAVCDLCGSSANKRAALAMIGAFHARGLRRLLVVGGGPGTSEDLRQLLAGEVEIRIVDGEGHRNAAKADADLRWADVVAVWSSTILSHKVSKLYTDQRASFRDKLVTVPRRGVAALCMAVTEKVSAPAG
;
A
#
# COMPACT_ATOMS: atom_id res chain seq x y z
N MET A 1 1.89 11.68 -46.09
CA MET A 1 2.78 12.80 -45.72
C MET A 1 3.71 12.51 -44.54
N ALA A 2 3.30 11.77 -43.50
CA ALA A 2 4.17 11.44 -42.35
C ALA A 2 5.42 10.57 -42.66
N ARG A 3 5.38 9.78 -43.75
CA ARG A 3 6.47 8.87 -44.16
C ARG A 3 7.75 9.59 -44.62
N SER A 4 7.64 10.73 -45.30
CA SER A 4 8.79 11.49 -45.82
C SER A 4 9.65 12.09 -44.71
N VAL A 5 9.05 12.48 -43.59
CA VAL A 5 9.76 13.16 -42.50
C VAL A 5 10.71 12.19 -41.77
N ARG A 6 10.33 10.91 -41.63
CA ARG A 6 11.15 9.91 -40.91
C ARG A 6 12.37 9.47 -41.70
N VAL A 7 12.23 9.21 -43.00
CA VAL A 7 13.35 8.85 -43.88
C VAL A 7 14.35 10.00 -43.97
N ARG A 8 13.86 11.23 -44.13
CA ARG A 8 14.73 12.42 -44.16
C ARG A 8 15.50 12.63 -42.87
N ASN A 9 14.86 12.42 -41.71
CA ASN A 9 15.54 12.52 -40.42
C ASN A 9 16.58 11.42 -40.23
N LEU A 10 16.30 10.19 -40.70
CA LEU A 10 17.25 9.09 -40.64
C LEU A 10 18.44 9.30 -41.58
N ALA A 11 18.20 9.68 -42.84
CA ALA A 11 19.24 10.04 -43.81
C ALA A 11 20.15 11.15 -43.27
N LYS A 12 19.54 12.19 -42.68
CA LYS A 12 20.26 13.28 -42.02
C LYS A 12 21.06 12.80 -40.81
N SER A 13 20.55 11.85 -40.03
CA SER A 13 21.28 11.28 -38.88
C SER A 13 22.45 10.38 -39.27
N LEU A 14 22.35 9.73 -40.43
CA LEU A 14 23.38 8.85 -40.98
C LEU A 14 24.35 9.57 -41.93
N ASN A 15 24.15 10.87 -42.16
CA ASN A 15 24.92 11.70 -43.08
C ASN A 15 25.07 11.11 -44.50
N ILE A 16 24.01 10.48 -44.99
CA ILE A 16 23.91 9.95 -46.37
C ILE A 16 22.75 10.64 -47.08
N SER A 17 22.77 10.64 -48.42
CA SER A 17 21.67 11.24 -49.16
C SER A 17 20.37 10.44 -48.92
N GLU A 18 19.23 11.15 -48.93
CA GLU A 18 17.91 10.51 -48.80
C GLU A 18 17.72 9.45 -49.90
N THR A 19 18.25 9.71 -51.10
CA THR A 19 18.21 8.81 -52.24
C THR A 19 19.04 7.54 -52.03
N ASP A 20 20.27 7.65 -51.52
CA ASP A 20 21.14 6.48 -51.28
C ASP A 20 20.59 5.58 -50.18
N LEU A 21 20.02 6.18 -49.12
CA LEU A 21 19.34 5.45 -48.07
C LEU A 21 18.12 4.69 -48.62
N LEU A 22 17.34 5.32 -49.49
CA LEU A 22 16.17 4.69 -50.10
C LEU A 22 16.56 3.53 -51.04
N LEU A 23 17.63 3.69 -51.82
CA LEU A 23 18.16 2.64 -52.70
C LEU A 23 18.67 1.45 -51.89
N TRP A 24 19.47 1.70 -50.84
CA TRP A 24 19.99 0.65 -49.97
C TRP A 24 18.87 -0.12 -49.29
N LEU A 25 17.85 0.58 -48.79
CA LEU A 25 16.68 -0.03 -48.18
C LEU A 25 15.84 -0.83 -49.19
N ALA A 26 15.72 -0.38 -50.44
CA ALA A 26 14.99 -1.13 -51.46
C ALA A 26 15.67 -2.47 -51.80
N GLU A 27 17.01 -2.52 -51.73
CA GLU A 27 17.80 -3.73 -52.02
C GLU A 27 17.92 -4.67 -50.81
N HIS A 28 17.99 -4.13 -49.59
CA HIS A 28 18.35 -4.90 -48.40
C HIS A 28 17.21 -5.08 -47.40
N ALA A 29 16.11 -4.33 -47.52
CA ALA A 29 14.95 -4.55 -46.67
C ALA A 29 14.17 -5.78 -47.15
N PRO A 30 13.81 -6.72 -46.25
CA PRO A 30 13.00 -7.86 -46.63
C PRO A 30 11.65 -7.38 -47.18
N ALA A 31 11.22 -7.96 -48.31
CA ALA A 31 9.92 -7.66 -48.90
C ALA A 31 8.80 -8.15 -47.98
N THR A 32 8.30 -7.28 -47.11
CA THR A 32 7.10 -7.56 -46.33
C THR A 32 6.24 -6.32 -46.18
N GLU A 33 4.99 -6.48 -46.57
CA GLU A 33 3.94 -5.48 -46.47
C GLU A 33 3.84 -4.98 -45.03
N LEU A 34 3.85 -3.65 -44.87
CA LEU A 34 3.41 -2.89 -43.69
C LEU A 34 4.36 -2.63 -42.51
N ARG A 35 5.68 -2.89 -42.57
CA ARG A 35 6.62 -2.40 -41.53
C ARG A 35 7.72 -1.51 -42.08
N HIS A 36 8.03 -0.40 -41.39
CA HIS A 36 8.99 0.59 -41.85
C HIS A 36 10.41 0.03 -41.62
N PRO A 37 11.35 0.10 -42.58
CA PRO A 37 12.68 -0.53 -42.44
C PRO A 37 13.50 -0.03 -41.23
N ALA A 38 13.25 1.21 -40.78
CA ALA A 38 13.84 1.76 -39.57
C ALA A 38 13.38 1.07 -38.26
N ASP A 39 12.28 0.32 -38.29
CA ASP A 39 11.79 -0.48 -37.16
C ASP A 39 12.59 -1.79 -36.99
N PHE A 40 13.46 -2.13 -37.97
CA PHE A 40 14.26 -3.35 -37.97
C PHE A 40 15.72 -3.12 -37.58
N LEU A 41 16.13 -1.91 -37.22
CA LEU A 41 17.52 -1.66 -36.81
C LEU A 41 17.87 -2.55 -35.59
N PRO A 42 18.75 -3.57 -35.75
CA PRO A 42 19.17 -4.43 -34.66
C PRO A 42 19.79 -3.59 -33.56
N ALA A 43 19.58 -3.98 -32.30
CA ALA A 43 20.04 -3.21 -31.15
C ALA A 43 21.55 -2.96 -31.18
N GLU A 44 22.34 -3.88 -31.76
CA GLU A 44 23.79 -3.70 -31.93
C GLU A 44 24.13 -2.57 -32.92
N LEU A 45 23.44 -2.49 -34.06
CA LEU A 45 23.67 -1.45 -35.07
C LEU A 45 23.19 -0.07 -34.59
N ALA A 46 22.08 -0.02 -33.84
CA ALA A 46 21.63 1.20 -33.19
C ALA A 46 22.64 1.71 -32.14
N GLY A 47 23.23 0.80 -31.36
CA GLY A 47 24.27 1.12 -30.37
C GLY A 47 25.57 1.63 -31.00
N GLN A 48 26.01 1.01 -32.10
CA GLN A 48 27.19 1.43 -32.85
C GLN A 48 27.00 2.83 -33.48
N ALA A 49 25.82 3.09 -34.06
CA ALA A 49 25.50 4.41 -34.60
C ALA A 49 25.44 5.50 -33.51
N GLN A 50 24.91 5.19 -32.32
CA GLN A 50 24.87 6.13 -31.20
C GLN A 50 26.28 6.47 -30.67
N GLN A 51 27.18 5.48 -30.59
CA GLN A 51 28.57 5.69 -30.21
C GLN A 51 29.33 6.52 -31.25
N ALA A 52 29.17 6.22 -32.54
CA ALA A 52 29.80 6.95 -33.64
C ALA A 52 29.36 8.42 -33.72
N LEU A 53 28.11 8.71 -33.32
CA LEU A 53 27.54 10.06 -33.34
C LEU A 53 27.77 10.85 -32.05
N GLY A 54 28.50 10.30 -31.07
CA GLY A 54 28.82 10.98 -29.80
C GLY A 54 27.59 11.37 -28.97
N ARG A 55 26.42 10.77 -29.23
CA ARG A 55 25.18 11.08 -28.52
C ARG A 55 25.04 10.15 -27.33
N ARG A 56 25.12 10.71 -26.13
CA ARG A 56 24.71 10.03 -24.90
C ARG A 56 23.26 9.55 -25.08
N PRO A 57 22.94 8.27 -24.83
CA PRO A 57 21.55 7.82 -24.81
C PRO A 57 20.76 8.74 -23.87
N PRO A 58 19.54 9.17 -24.24
CA PRO A 58 18.69 9.83 -23.26
C PRO A 58 18.59 8.92 -22.03
N PRO A 59 18.66 9.47 -20.80
CA PRO A 59 18.48 8.66 -19.61
C PRO A 59 17.19 7.87 -19.79
N ALA A 60 17.24 6.56 -19.52
CA ALA A 60 16.06 5.71 -19.56
C ALA A 60 14.94 6.45 -18.80
N PRO A 61 13.72 6.55 -19.37
CA PRO A 61 12.63 7.20 -18.68
C PRO A 61 12.53 6.55 -17.30
N ALA A 62 12.60 7.37 -16.24
CA ALA A 62 12.50 6.86 -14.88
C ALA A 62 11.25 5.98 -14.82
N GLU A 63 11.44 4.68 -14.57
CA GLU A 63 10.34 3.74 -14.50
C GLU A 63 9.36 4.27 -13.45
N GLU A 64 8.21 4.76 -13.92
CA GLU A 64 7.16 5.27 -13.04
C GLU A 64 6.78 4.11 -12.12
N ARG A 65 7.13 4.22 -10.84
CA ARG A 65 6.90 3.13 -9.89
C ARG A 65 5.40 3.03 -9.66
N VAL A 66 4.79 1.99 -10.23
CA VAL A 66 3.37 1.70 -10.08
C VAL A 66 3.15 0.78 -8.88
N GLU A 67 2.18 1.11 -8.04
CA GLU A 67 1.72 0.25 -6.94
C GLU A 67 0.29 -0.22 -7.22
N ARG A 68 0.10 -1.53 -7.30
CA ARG A 68 -1.20 -2.14 -7.60
C ARG A 68 -1.99 -2.32 -6.33
N ARG A 69 -3.17 -1.73 -6.25
CA ARG A 69 -4.04 -1.80 -5.07
C ARG A 69 -5.42 -2.35 -5.44
N CYS A 70 -6.01 -3.10 -4.54
CA CYS A 70 -7.43 -3.46 -4.66
C CYS A 70 -8.33 -2.22 -4.41
N ALA A 71 -9.60 -2.32 -4.79
CA ALA A 71 -10.62 -1.27 -4.64
C ALA A 71 -10.73 -0.64 -3.23
N GLU A 72 -10.38 -1.38 -2.19
CA GLU A 72 -10.36 -0.84 -0.81
C GLU A 72 -9.05 -0.14 -0.47
N CYS A 73 -7.91 -0.67 -0.92
CA CYS A 73 -6.59 -0.09 -0.66
C CYS A 73 -6.31 1.15 -1.51
N VAL A 74 -6.98 1.30 -2.66
CA VAL A 74 -6.84 2.49 -3.53
C VAL A 74 -7.32 3.77 -2.82
N LYS A 75 -8.24 3.65 -1.84
CA LYS A 75 -8.78 4.75 -1.04
C LYS A 75 -7.76 5.31 -0.03
N LEU A 76 -6.71 4.57 0.29
CA LEU A 76 -5.65 5.00 1.20
C LEU A 76 -4.68 5.94 0.48
N PRO A 77 -4.05 6.90 1.19
CA PRO A 77 -3.10 7.81 0.56
C PRO A 77 -1.94 7.07 -0.12
N ALA A 78 -1.51 7.58 -1.27
CA ALA A 78 -0.33 7.11 -1.97
C ALA A 78 0.94 7.67 -1.32
N LYS A 79 2.03 6.89 -1.34
CA LYS A 79 3.36 7.43 -1.01
C LYS A 79 3.81 8.35 -2.14
N ALA A 80 4.54 9.41 -1.80
CA ALA A 80 5.07 10.35 -2.79
C ALA A 80 5.94 9.62 -3.82
N GLY A 81 5.69 9.88 -5.12
CA GLY A 81 6.43 9.26 -6.23
C GLY A 81 5.97 7.86 -6.64
N LEU A 82 4.85 7.36 -6.09
CA LEU A 82 4.20 6.13 -6.54
C LEU A 82 2.86 6.42 -7.21
N ARG A 83 2.67 5.89 -8.41
CA ARG A 83 1.38 5.92 -9.09
C ARG A 83 0.56 4.72 -8.67
N VAL A 84 -0.58 4.97 -8.03
CA VAL A 84 -1.49 3.89 -7.61
C VAL A 84 -2.37 3.48 -8.79
N VAL A 85 -2.45 2.19 -9.06
CA VAL A 85 -3.36 1.61 -10.06
C VAL A 85 -4.29 0.62 -9.37
N GLU A 86 -5.59 0.77 -9.59
CA GLU A 86 -6.57 -0.21 -9.13
C GLU A 86 -6.46 -1.48 -9.98
N VAL A 87 -6.41 -2.63 -9.32
CA VAL A 87 -6.40 -3.95 -9.96
C VAL A 87 -7.65 -4.74 -9.62
N GLY A 88 -8.08 -5.56 -10.59
CA GLY A 88 -9.21 -6.47 -10.42
C GLY A 88 -8.96 -7.58 -9.39
N ALA A 89 -10.01 -8.33 -9.06
CA ALA A 89 -10.00 -9.35 -8.00
C ALA A 89 -8.96 -10.47 -8.22
N ASP A 90 -8.51 -10.69 -9.45
CA ASP A 90 -7.57 -11.74 -9.83
C ASP A 90 -6.10 -11.37 -9.57
N ALA A 91 -5.82 -10.12 -9.19
CA ALA A 91 -4.46 -9.64 -8.91
C ALA A 91 -4.20 -9.48 -7.41
N VAL A 92 -2.97 -9.81 -7.00
CA VAL A 92 -2.52 -9.58 -5.62
C VAL A 92 -2.27 -8.09 -5.40
N CYS A 93 -2.91 -7.53 -4.36
CA CYS A 93 -2.71 -6.15 -3.95
C CYS A 93 -1.31 -5.99 -3.34
N ASP A 94 -0.47 -5.11 -3.89
CA ASP A 94 0.89 -4.85 -3.40
C ASP A 94 0.89 -4.29 -1.97
N LEU A 95 -0.21 -3.62 -1.56
CA LEU A 95 -0.34 -3.05 -0.22
C LEU A 95 -0.80 -4.09 0.82
N CYS A 96 -1.96 -4.73 0.62
CA CYS A 96 -2.52 -5.66 1.62
C CYS A 96 -2.15 -7.13 1.41
N GLY A 97 -1.54 -7.51 0.28
CA GLY A 97 -1.26 -8.91 -0.07
C GLY A 97 -2.52 -9.78 -0.09
N SER A 98 -3.68 -9.19 -0.39
CA SER A 98 -5.01 -9.81 -0.29
C SER A 98 -5.43 -10.24 1.12
N SER A 99 -4.73 -9.82 2.18
CA SER A 99 -5.09 -10.09 3.58
C SER A 99 -6.15 -9.12 4.10
N ALA A 100 -7.27 -9.67 4.56
CA ALA A 100 -8.32 -8.89 5.23
C ALA A 100 -7.83 -8.25 6.54
N ASN A 101 -6.99 -8.95 7.32
CA ASN A 101 -6.41 -8.44 8.56
C ASN A 101 -5.50 -7.25 8.28
N LYS A 102 -4.60 -7.37 7.30
CA LYS A 102 -3.68 -6.29 6.93
C LYS A 102 -4.44 -5.07 6.41
N ARG A 103 -5.46 -5.29 5.58
CA ARG A 103 -6.31 -4.21 5.07
C ARG A 103 -7.03 -3.45 6.19
N ALA A 104 -7.63 -4.17 7.13
CA ALA A 104 -8.31 -3.56 8.26
C ALA A 104 -7.34 -2.81 9.19
N ALA A 105 -6.15 -3.37 9.44
CA ALA A 105 -5.10 -2.69 10.21
C ALA A 105 -4.65 -1.37 9.54
N LEU A 106 -4.44 -1.37 8.22
CA LEU A 106 -4.07 -0.16 7.47
C LEU A 106 -5.16 0.92 7.55
N ALA A 107 -6.43 0.53 7.45
CA ALA A 107 -7.54 1.47 7.61
C ALA A 107 -7.57 2.09 9.01
N MET A 108 -7.34 1.27 10.04
CA MET A 108 -7.28 1.74 11.44
C MET A 108 -6.10 2.68 11.69
N ILE A 109 -4.91 2.36 11.18
CA ILE A 109 -3.73 3.24 11.26
C ILE A 109 -4.03 4.58 10.59
N GLY A 110 -4.64 4.56 9.39
CA GLY A 110 -5.06 5.77 8.69
C GLY A 110 -6.02 6.64 9.53
N ALA A 111 -7.00 6.01 10.19
CA ALA A 111 -7.94 6.72 11.08
C ALA A 111 -7.25 7.29 12.33
N PHE A 112 -6.30 6.56 12.91
CA PHE A 112 -5.48 7.04 14.03
C PHE A 112 -4.67 8.28 13.63
N HIS A 113 -3.99 8.21 12.48
CA HIS A 113 -3.17 9.31 11.96
C HIS A 113 -4.02 10.54 11.66
N ALA A 114 -5.19 10.38 11.06
CA ALA A 114 -6.11 11.48 10.77
C ALA A 114 -6.58 12.21 12.04
N ARG A 115 -6.61 11.53 13.19
CA ARG A 115 -6.97 12.10 14.50
C ARG A 115 -5.79 12.37 15.43
N GLY A 116 -4.56 12.12 14.99
CA GLY A 116 -3.36 12.26 15.82
C GLY A 116 -3.29 11.29 17.01
N LEU A 117 -4.04 10.19 16.97
CA LEU A 117 -4.04 9.15 18.01
C LEU A 117 -2.89 8.17 17.77
N ARG A 118 -2.34 7.59 18.84
CA ARG A 118 -1.22 6.63 18.75
C ARG A 118 -1.32 5.44 19.68
N ARG A 119 -2.24 5.44 20.66
CA ARG A 119 -2.24 4.45 21.74
C ARG A 119 -3.52 3.64 21.77
N LEU A 120 -3.39 2.33 21.54
CA LEU A 120 -4.48 1.37 21.59
C LEU A 120 -4.31 0.41 22.78
N LEU A 121 -5.34 0.32 23.62
CA LEU A 121 -5.45 -0.73 24.63
C LEU A 121 -6.44 -1.78 24.15
N VAL A 122 -6.03 -3.04 24.13
CA VAL A 122 -6.89 -4.19 23.85
C VAL A 122 -7.07 -5.00 25.12
N VAL A 123 -8.33 -5.22 25.50
CA VAL A 123 -8.70 -6.04 26.66
C VAL A 123 -9.35 -7.31 26.13
N GLY A 124 -8.68 -8.45 26.31
CA GLY A 124 -9.01 -9.74 25.70
C GLY A 124 -8.17 -10.04 24.46
N GLY A 125 -8.62 -11.05 23.71
CA GLY A 125 -7.88 -11.63 22.59
C GLY A 125 -7.21 -12.95 22.95
N GLY A 126 -7.03 -13.82 21.95
CA GLY A 126 -6.21 -15.03 22.09
C GLY A 126 -4.73 -14.71 21.84
N PRO A 127 -3.80 -15.59 22.27
CA PRO A 127 -2.35 -15.36 22.10
C PRO A 127 -1.96 -15.18 20.62
N GLY A 128 -2.49 -16.02 19.72
CA GLY A 128 -2.20 -15.89 18.28
C GLY A 128 -2.68 -14.58 17.66
N THR A 129 -3.92 -14.16 17.98
CA THR A 129 -4.46 -12.88 17.47
C THR A 129 -3.76 -11.65 18.04
N SER A 130 -3.17 -11.79 19.24
CA SER A 130 -2.45 -10.70 19.90
C SER A 130 -1.12 -10.43 19.22
N GLU A 131 -0.39 -11.50 18.84
CA GLU A 131 0.88 -11.37 18.13
C GLU A 131 0.68 -10.81 16.72
N ASP A 132 -0.30 -11.34 15.97
CA ASP A 132 -0.67 -10.82 14.65
C ASP A 132 -0.98 -9.31 14.70
N LEU A 133 -1.73 -8.89 15.72
CA LEU A 133 -2.09 -7.49 15.90
C LEU A 133 -0.86 -6.63 16.23
N ARG A 134 0.06 -7.11 17.08
CA ARG A 134 1.31 -6.41 17.36
C ARG A 134 2.15 -6.23 16.11
N GLN A 135 2.30 -7.28 15.31
CA GLN A 135 3.08 -7.25 14.08
C GLN A 135 2.48 -6.29 13.05
N LEU A 136 1.16 -6.29 12.90
CA LEU A 136 0.47 -5.43 11.93
C LEU A 136 0.50 -3.95 12.29
N LEU A 137 0.62 -3.61 13.57
CA LEU A 137 0.60 -2.23 14.07
C LEU A 137 1.97 -1.70 14.48
N ALA A 138 3.00 -2.54 14.39
CA ALA A 138 4.35 -2.21 14.83
C ALA A 138 4.87 -0.93 14.15
N GLY A 139 5.34 0.02 14.96
CA GLY A 139 5.91 1.29 14.50
C GLY A 139 4.89 2.39 14.21
N GLU A 140 3.60 2.08 14.08
CA GLU A 140 2.56 3.06 13.75
C GLU A 140 1.63 3.34 14.94
N VAL A 141 1.24 2.29 15.69
CA VAL A 141 0.36 2.41 16.87
C VAL A 141 0.97 1.66 18.05
N GLU A 142 1.14 2.35 19.17
CA GLU A 142 1.54 1.74 20.43
C GLU A 142 0.38 0.89 20.98
N ILE A 143 0.63 -0.39 21.22
CA ILE A 143 -0.40 -1.33 21.67
C ILE A 143 -0.07 -1.98 23.02
N ARG A 144 -1.04 -1.94 23.93
CA ARG A 144 -1.08 -2.78 25.14
C ARG A 144 -2.20 -3.80 25.01
N ILE A 145 -1.91 -5.06 25.34
CA ILE A 145 -2.89 -6.15 25.30
C ILE A 145 -2.99 -6.74 26.70
N VAL A 146 -4.22 -6.97 27.16
CA VAL A 146 -4.56 -7.58 28.45
C VAL A 146 -5.26 -8.90 28.16
N ASP A 147 -4.52 -10.00 28.22
CA ASP A 147 -4.97 -11.38 27.95
C ASP A 147 -5.80 -12.00 29.08
N GLY A 148 -5.76 -11.44 30.28
CA GLY A 148 -6.52 -11.91 31.44
C GLY A 148 -5.80 -12.97 32.30
N GLU A 149 -4.60 -13.38 31.91
CA GLU A 149 -3.77 -14.33 32.66
C GLU A 149 -2.90 -13.63 33.72
N GLY A 150 -2.55 -12.36 33.49
CA GLY A 150 -1.75 -11.56 34.41
C GLY A 150 -2.51 -11.01 35.62
N HIS A 151 -1.85 -10.95 36.78
CA HIS A 151 -2.40 -10.32 37.98
C HIS A 151 -2.61 -8.81 37.78
N ARG A 152 -3.88 -8.40 37.61
CA ARG A 152 -4.28 -7.00 37.44
C ARG A 152 -5.09 -6.53 38.63
N ASN A 153 -4.79 -5.32 39.09
CA ASN A 153 -5.51 -4.61 40.13
C ASN A 153 -6.14 -3.33 39.54
N ALA A 154 -7.03 -2.69 40.30
CA ALA A 154 -7.75 -1.50 39.86
C ALA A 154 -6.80 -0.35 39.46
N ALA A 155 -5.71 -0.15 40.21
CA ALA A 155 -4.72 0.88 39.92
C ALA A 155 -4.03 0.70 38.56
N LYS A 156 -3.66 -0.54 38.22
CA LYS A 156 -3.08 -0.87 36.90
C LYS A 156 -4.08 -0.67 35.77
N ALA A 157 -5.33 -1.12 35.95
CA ALA A 157 -6.38 -0.96 34.95
C ALA A 157 -6.67 0.51 34.66
N ASP A 158 -6.77 1.33 35.70
CA ASP A 158 -6.97 2.77 35.61
C ASP A 158 -5.78 3.48 34.93
N ALA A 159 -4.54 3.06 35.22
CA ALA A 159 -3.35 3.56 34.53
C ALA A 159 -3.34 3.21 33.03
N ASP A 160 -3.73 1.98 32.66
CA ASP A 160 -3.85 1.56 31.27
C ASP A 160 -4.96 2.33 30.53
N LEU A 161 -6.11 2.51 31.19
CA LEU A 161 -7.21 3.30 30.66
C LEU A 161 -6.81 4.76 30.46
N ARG A 162 -6.05 5.38 31.37
CA ARG A 162 -5.54 6.75 31.18
C ARG A 162 -4.49 6.85 30.07
N TRP A 163 -3.65 5.84 29.91
CA TRP A 163 -2.62 5.83 28.86
C TRP A 163 -3.22 5.75 27.46
N ALA A 164 -4.31 5.00 27.28
CA ALA A 164 -4.87 4.69 25.97
C ALA A 164 -5.69 5.85 25.37
N ASP A 165 -5.54 6.07 24.06
CA ASP A 165 -6.41 6.96 23.29
C ASP A 165 -7.72 6.25 22.92
N VAL A 166 -7.64 4.94 22.64
CA VAL A 166 -8.78 4.06 22.35
C VAL A 166 -8.64 2.75 23.12
N VAL A 167 -9.77 2.26 23.64
CA VAL A 167 -9.84 1.01 24.41
C VAL A 167 -10.78 0.04 23.71
N ALA A 168 -10.24 -1.04 23.14
CA ALA A 168 -10.99 -2.12 22.51
C ALA A 168 -11.21 -3.26 23.51
N VAL A 169 -12.47 -3.50 23.87
CA VAL A 169 -12.87 -4.64 24.72
C VAL A 169 -13.34 -5.77 23.82
N TRP A 170 -12.56 -6.84 23.76
CA TRP A 170 -12.83 -7.99 22.91
C TRP A 170 -13.79 -8.96 23.62
N SER A 171 -15.09 -8.80 23.38
CA SER A 171 -16.11 -9.53 24.13
C SER A 171 -16.22 -11.02 23.79
N SER A 172 -15.62 -11.45 22.68
CA SER A 172 -15.67 -12.84 22.20
C SER A 172 -14.61 -13.76 22.80
N THR A 173 -13.76 -13.24 23.69
CA THR A 173 -12.73 -13.99 24.42
C THR A 173 -13.04 -13.99 25.91
N ILE A 174 -12.93 -15.17 26.53
CA ILE A 174 -13.22 -15.37 27.95
C ILE A 174 -12.10 -14.72 28.76
N LEU A 175 -12.36 -13.52 29.26
CA LEU A 175 -11.55 -12.93 30.33
C LEU A 175 -12.12 -13.39 31.67
N SER A 176 -11.28 -13.52 32.70
CA SER A 176 -11.82 -13.73 34.04
C SER A 176 -12.79 -12.59 34.41
N HIS A 177 -13.94 -12.93 34.98
CA HIS A 177 -14.97 -11.94 35.37
C HIS A 177 -14.39 -10.82 36.26
N LYS A 178 -13.35 -11.13 37.05
CA LYS A 178 -12.65 -10.16 37.91
C LYS A 178 -11.87 -9.13 37.09
N VAL A 179 -11.11 -9.54 36.08
CA VAL A 179 -10.32 -8.60 35.26
C VAL A 179 -11.22 -7.81 34.32
N SER A 180 -12.27 -8.44 33.76
CA SER A 180 -13.20 -7.75 32.86
C SER A 180 -13.88 -6.57 33.56
N LYS A 181 -14.37 -6.78 34.79
CA LYS A 181 -14.97 -5.73 35.63
C LYS A 181 -14.04 -4.53 35.86
N LEU A 182 -12.73 -4.73 36.02
CA LEU A 182 -11.80 -3.62 36.24
C LEU A 182 -11.79 -2.61 35.07
N TYR A 183 -12.01 -3.08 33.84
CA TYR A 183 -12.06 -2.23 32.65
C TYR A 183 -13.48 -1.83 32.26
N THR A 184 -14.50 -2.62 32.61
CA THR A 184 -15.89 -2.33 32.26
C THR A 184 -16.66 -1.53 33.31
N ASP A 185 -16.29 -1.58 34.59
CA ASP A 185 -16.95 -0.79 35.64
C ASP A 185 -16.54 0.69 35.57
N GLN A 186 -15.32 0.97 35.09
CA GLN A 186 -14.83 2.33 34.82
C GLN A 186 -15.35 2.91 33.49
N ARG A 187 -16.24 2.19 32.79
CA ARG A 187 -16.77 2.56 31.48
C ARG A 187 -17.54 3.88 31.48
N ALA A 188 -18.08 4.31 32.64
CA ALA A 188 -18.72 5.61 32.76
C ALA A 188 -17.73 6.76 32.51
N SER A 189 -16.50 6.66 33.04
CA SER A 189 -15.47 7.70 32.96
C SER A 189 -14.70 7.72 31.63
N PHE A 190 -14.73 6.62 30.88
CA PHE A 190 -13.97 6.45 29.62
C PHE A 190 -14.84 6.02 28.44
N ARG A 191 -16.16 6.25 28.52
CA ARG A 191 -17.14 5.80 27.52
C ARG A 191 -16.80 6.24 26.12
N ASP A 192 -16.26 7.46 25.99
CA ASP A 192 -16.04 8.09 24.70
C ASP A 192 -14.93 7.46 23.89
N LYS A 193 -14.00 6.75 24.54
CA LYS A 193 -12.92 6.03 23.88
C LYS A 193 -13.02 4.51 23.92
N LEU A 194 -14.05 3.98 24.58
CA LEU A 194 -14.24 2.54 24.70
C LEU A 194 -15.09 2.00 23.54
N VAL A 195 -14.60 0.93 22.90
CA VAL A 195 -15.30 0.18 21.86
C VAL A 195 -15.41 -1.28 22.26
N THR A 196 -16.60 -1.86 22.11
CA THR A 196 -16.80 -3.30 22.31
C THR A 196 -16.72 -3.99 20.96
N VAL A 197 -15.86 -5.01 20.85
CA VAL A 197 -15.64 -5.78 19.63
C VAL A 197 -16.39 -7.11 19.75
N PRO A 198 -17.55 -7.27 19.06
CA PRO A 198 -18.43 -8.43 19.24
C PRO A 198 -17.90 -9.71 18.57
N ARG A 199 -17.03 -9.59 17.56
CA ARG A 199 -16.55 -10.71 16.74
C ARG A 199 -15.10 -11.06 17.04
N ARG A 200 -14.74 -12.34 16.88
CA ARG A 200 -13.35 -12.80 16.88
C ARG A 200 -12.63 -12.37 15.60
N GLY A 201 -11.30 -12.29 15.67
CA GLY A 201 -10.42 -11.96 14.54
C GLY A 201 -9.91 -10.51 14.50
N VAL A 202 -8.65 -10.35 14.08
CA VAL A 202 -7.95 -9.05 14.01
C VAL A 202 -8.68 -8.04 13.13
N ALA A 203 -9.17 -8.47 11.95
CA ALA A 203 -9.93 -7.57 11.07
C ALA A 203 -11.17 -6.96 11.75
N ALA A 204 -11.92 -7.75 12.52
CA ALA A 204 -13.11 -7.27 13.20
C ALA A 204 -12.79 -6.23 14.28
N LEU A 205 -11.67 -6.42 15.01
CA LEU A 205 -11.17 -5.47 15.98
C LEU A 205 -10.79 -4.15 15.30
N CYS A 206 -9.97 -4.21 14.26
CA CYS A 206 -9.51 -3.02 13.55
C CYS A 206 -10.68 -2.25 12.93
N MET A 207 -11.69 -2.93 12.37
CA MET A 207 -12.88 -2.29 11.83
C MET A 207 -13.70 -1.57 12.90
N ALA A 208 -14.00 -2.23 14.03
CA ALA A 208 -14.77 -1.62 15.11
C ALA A 208 -14.07 -0.38 15.70
N VAL A 209 -12.74 -0.47 15.85
CA VAL A 209 -11.92 0.67 16.28
C VAL A 209 -11.94 1.79 15.24
N THR A 210 -11.81 1.46 13.95
CA THR A 210 -11.86 2.45 12.87
C THR A 210 -13.18 3.20 12.86
N GLU A 211 -14.31 2.49 12.96
CA GLU A 211 -15.65 3.10 13.05
C GLU A 211 -15.76 4.05 14.25
N LYS A 212 -15.27 3.64 15.43
CA LYS A 212 -15.27 4.47 16.64
C LYS A 212 -14.42 5.73 16.48
N VAL A 213 -13.25 5.61 15.87
CA VAL A 213 -12.32 6.73 15.64
C VAL A 213 -12.77 7.60 14.47
N SER A 214 -13.59 7.10 13.55
CA SER A 214 -14.09 7.90 12.42
C SER A 214 -15.38 8.63 12.76
N ALA A 215 -16.15 8.15 13.76
CA ALA A 215 -17.35 8.83 14.23
C ALA A 215 -17.02 10.24 14.74
N PRO A 216 -17.78 11.28 14.35
CA PRO A 216 -17.60 12.63 14.87
C PRO A 216 -17.68 12.60 16.41
N ALA A 217 -16.79 13.35 17.07
CA ALA A 217 -16.86 13.49 18.52
C ALA A 217 -18.21 14.14 18.83
N GLY A 218 -19.09 13.39 19.49
CA GLY A 218 -20.38 13.88 19.98
C GLY A 218 -20.21 14.79 21.18
#